data_AF-A0A1H8BC74-F1
#
_entry.id   AF-A0A1H8BC74-F1
#
_cell.length_a   1.000
_cell.length_b   1.000
_cell.length_c   1.000
_cell.angle_alpha   90.00
_cell.angle_beta   90.00
_cell.angle_gamma   90.00
#
_symmetry.space_group_name_H-M   'P 1'
#
loop_
_entity.id
_entity.type
_entity.pdbx_description
1 polymer ?
#
loop_
_entity_poly.entity_id
_entity_poly.type
_entity_poly.pdbx_seq_one_letter_code
_entity_poly.pdbx_strand_id
1 'polypeptide(L)'
;MTRMKCMAIDDPWSEIGRNGERLVGRRIDEQHALDLYWVRRSDGAPGLLLRDVVTESVPARLPNLRGIALETEADADTSEVRIFLRTAEDREVFLTLCRDVIHYSSQEPTAAAATRRVFRRMDHWHSLMSKARTSIMEGHEIRGLMGELHVLERLIASLGIETALPAWVAPDEHPQDFALADKIVEVKTRSAGSKHEVQISSLHQLDSAHLPLFLLVVELVHATAGDGFSLNQICDRLLAVARHSSAHQEDVLETALLKRGYVRHKAYDEYSYVVTGEQAYEVNELFPRISRALVAPAITGARYTLDLCQLGGFAAPSSFIFQI
;
A
#
# COMPACT_ATOMS: atom_id res chain seq x y z
N MET A 1 -8.11 38.24 3.42
CA MET A 1 -7.76 37.27 4.49
C MET A 1 -8.71 36.09 4.39
N THR A 2 -8.35 35.11 3.58
CA THR A 2 -9.18 33.92 3.32
C THR A 2 -8.68 32.81 4.22
N ARG A 3 -9.49 32.41 5.22
CA ARG A 3 -9.25 31.20 6.02
C ARG A 3 -9.22 30.01 5.06
N MET A 4 -8.08 29.32 4.98
CA MET A 4 -8.00 27.98 4.39
C MET A 4 -8.96 27.08 5.16
N LYS A 5 -10.00 26.62 4.46
CA LYS A 5 -10.98 25.68 4.96
C LYS A 5 -10.27 24.32 5.04
N CYS A 6 -9.96 23.90 6.25
CA CYS A 6 -9.49 22.55 6.55
C CYS A 6 -10.49 21.56 5.93
N MET A 7 -10.05 20.67 5.03
CA MET A 7 -10.89 19.56 4.55
C MET A 7 -11.14 18.63 5.72
N ALA A 8 -12.26 18.83 6.41
CA ALA A 8 -12.85 17.81 7.25
C ALA A 8 -13.05 16.55 6.39
N ILE A 9 -12.66 15.39 6.91
CA ILE A 9 -13.05 14.11 6.33
C ILE A 9 -14.58 14.05 6.44
N ASP A 10 -15.28 14.36 5.34
CA ASP A 10 -16.73 14.23 5.30
C ASP A 10 -17.09 12.75 5.52
N ASP A 11 -17.73 12.47 6.66
CA ASP A 11 -18.32 11.16 6.96
C ASP A 11 -19.56 10.99 6.07
N PRO A 12 -19.54 10.11 5.05
CA PRO A 12 -20.62 10.04 4.08
C PRO A 12 -21.93 9.49 4.66
N TRP A 13 -21.90 8.92 5.87
CA TRP A 13 -23.07 8.35 6.54
C TRP A 13 -23.66 9.25 7.61
N SER A 14 -23.01 10.36 7.95
CA SER A 14 -23.39 11.23 9.09
C SER A 14 -24.82 11.80 8.97
N GLU A 15 -25.25 12.13 7.76
CA GLU A 15 -26.58 12.72 7.46
C GLU A 15 -27.64 11.67 7.08
N ILE A 16 -27.29 10.39 7.06
CA ILE A 16 -28.23 9.31 6.69
C ILE A 16 -29.01 8.88 7.94
N GLY A 17 -30.29 9.21 7.96
CA GLY A 17 -31.23 8.83 9.03
C GLY A 17 -31.51 7.32 9.05
N ARG A 18 -31.95 6.80 10.20
CA ARG A 18 -32.43 5.42 10.35
C ARG A 18 -33.93 5.41 10.10
N ASN A 19 -34.41 4.57 9.17
CA ASN A 19 -35.84 4.51 8.85
C ASN A 19 -36.36 3.07 8.81
N GLY A 20 -36.74 2.53 9.97
CA GLY A 20 -37.46 1.25 10.10
C GLY A 20 -36.86 0.10 9.26
N GLU A 21 -37.72 -0.56 8.48
CA GLU A 21 -37.37 -1.70 7.61
C GLU A 21 -36.78 -1.30 6.24
N ARG A 22 -36.81 -0.01 5.87
CA ARG A 22 -36.45 0.42 4.50
C ARG A 22 -35.04 0.98 4.48
N LEU A 23 -34.19 0.44 3.62
CA LEU A 23 -32.84 0.93 3.42
C LEU A 23 -32.88 2.36 2.85
N VAL A 24 -32.32 3.34 3.58
CA VAL A 24 -32.22 4.73 3.12
C VAL A 24 -30.78 4.99 2.69
N GLY A 25 -30.62 5.64 1.54
CA GLY A 25 -29.31 5.94 1.01
C GLY A 25 -29.22 7.28 0.29
N ARG A 26 -27.99 7.80 0.20
CA ARG A 26 -27.62 8.98 -0.56
C ARG A 26 -26.89 8.55 -1.82
N ARG A 27 -27.39 8.93 -2.99
CA ARG A 27 -26.76 8.62 -4.29
C ARG A 27 -25.37 9.25 -4.36
N ILE A 28 -24.41 8.52 -4.92
CA ILE A 28 -23.00 8.91 -4.96
C ILE A 28 -22.69 9.73 -6.20
N ASP A 29 -23.08 9.22 -7.37
CA ASP A 29 -22.87 9.86 -8.66
C ASP A 29 -23.99 9.42 -9.62
N GLU A 30 -24.51 10.36 -10.40
CA GLU A 30 -25.56 10.11 -11.41
C GLU A 30 -24.98 9.65 -12.76
N GLN A 31 -23.68 9.87 -12.98
CA GLN A 31 -22.98 9.51 -14.22
C GLN A 31 -22.32 8.13 -14.15
N HIS A 32 -22.35 7.49 -12.97
CA HIS A 32 -21.77 6.17 -12.77
C HIS A 32 -22.56 5.10 -13.55
N ALA A 33 -21.87 4.12 -14.13
CA ALA A 33 -22.48 3.03 -14.89
C ALA A 33 -23.32 2.03 -14.05
N LEU A 34 -23.33 2.21 -12.73
CA LEU A 34 -24.09 1.47 -11.72
C LEU A 34 -24.72 2.50 -10.77
N ASP A 35 -25.85 2.16 -10.18
CA ASP A 35 -26.51 3.02 -9.22
C ASP A 35 -25.95 2.80 -7.80
N LEU A 36 -25.01 3.66 -7.40
CA LEU A 36 -24.29 3.56 -6.12
C LEU A 36 -24.86 4.49 -5.04
N TYR A 37 -25.02 3.95 -3.82
CA TYR A 37 -25.53 4.70 -2.67
C TYR A 37 -24.73 4.44 -1.40
N TRP A 38 -24.40 5.51 -0.68
CA TRP A 38 -24.08 5.38 0.74
C TRP A 38 -25.36 5.04 1.50
N VAL A 39 -25.33 4.02 2.35
CA VAL A 39 -26.53 3.53 3.06
C VAL A 39 -26.24 3.31 4.54
N ARG A 40 -27.29 3.32 5.37
CA ARG A 40 -27.24 2.81 6.74
C ARG A 40 -28.29 1.72 6.92
N ARG A 41 -27.87 0.59 7.47
CA ARG A 41 -28.78 -0.49 7.87
C ARG A 41 -29.59 -0.07 9.10
N SER A 42 -30.69 -0.76 9.37
CA SER A 42 -31.62 -0.45 10.47
C SER A 42 -30.95 -0.45 11.85
N ASP A 43 -29.95 -1.29 12.06
CA ASP A 43 -29.09 -1.34 13.26
C ASP A 43 -28.08 -0.18 13.35
N GLY A 44 -28.00 0.66 12.32
CA GLY A 44 -27.09 1.79 12.20
C GLY A 44 -25.75 1.46 11.55
N ALA A 45 -25.53 0.23 11.08
CA ALA A 45 -24.31 -0.16 10.40
C ALA A 45 -24.12 0.67 9.10
N PRO A 46 -22.98 1.34 8.92
CA PRO A 46 -22.60 1.97 7.66
C PRO A 46 -22.52 0.94 6.52
N GLY A 47 -22.93 1.32 5.32
CA GLY A 47 -22.83 0.46 4.15
C GLY A 47 -22.72 1.18 2.81
N LEU A 48 -22.44 0.39 1.78
CA LEU A 48 -22.47 0.75 0.36
C LEU A 48 -23.47 -0.17 -0.34
N LEU A 49 -24.41 0.41 -1.09
CA LEU A 49 -25.36 -0.31 -1.94
C LEU A 49 -24.98 -0.07 -3.40
N LEU A 50 -24.94 -1.14 -4.18
CA LEU A 50 -24.76 -1.14 -5.62
C LEU A 50 -26.01 -1.74 -6.25
N ARG A 51 -26.68 -0.98 -7.11
CA ARG A 51 -27.81 -1.43 -7.93
C ARG A 51 -27.40 -1.60 -9.38
N ASP A 52 -28.25 -2.28 -10.13
CA ASP A 52 -28.08 -2.61 -11.54
C ASP A 52 -26.78 -3.39 -11.82
N VAL A 53 -26.41 -4.22 -10.85
CA VAL A 53 -25.23 -5.09 -10.96
C VAL A 53 -25.51 -6.18 -11.99
N VAL A 54 -24.61 -6.36 -12.95
CA VAL A 54 -24.80 -7.38 -14.01
C VAL A 54 -24.52 -8.75 -13.42
N THR A 55 -25.57 -9.56 -13.21
CA THR A 55 -25.51 -10.87 -12.52
C THR A 55 -24.46 -11.81 -13.10
N GLU A 56 -24.31 -11.86 -14.43
CA GLU A 56 -23.29 -12.68 -15.11
C GLU A 56 -21.84 -12.22 -14.84
N SER A 57 -21.66 -10.96 -14.43
CA SER A 57 -20.37 -10.39 -14.05
C SER A 57 -20.05 -10.56 -12.55
N VAL A 58 -20.99 -11.08 -11.76
CA VAL A 58 -20.78 -11.40 -10.34
C VAL A 58 -20.04 -12.74 -10.23
N PRO A 59 -18.94 -12.83 -9.47
CA PRO A 59 -18.20 -14.08 -9.31
C PRO A 59 -19.03 -15.12 -8.57
N ALA A 60 -18.91 -16.39 -8.98
CA ALA A 60 -19.60 -17.52 -8.34
C ALA A 60 -19.24 -17.70 -6.86
N ARG A 61 -18.04 -17.28 -6.47
CA ARG A 61 -17.60 -17.22 -5.07
C ARG A 61 -17.39 -15.76 -4.69
N LEU A 62 -18.16 -15.31 -3.71
CA LEU A 62 -18.05 -13.96 -3.18
C LEU A 62 -16.84 -13.83 -2.23
N PRO A 63 -16.16 -12.68 -2.24
CA PRO A 63 -15.04 -12.42 -1.34
C PRO A 63 -15.51 -12.35 0.12
N ASN A 64 -14.76 -12.98 1.04
CA ASN A 64 -15.14 -13.05 2.45
C ASN A 64 -14.37 -12.04 3.31
N LEU A 65 -14.75 -10.78 3.24
CA LEU A 65 -14.10 -9.71 3.95
C LEU A 65 -14.33 -9.82 5.47
N ARG A 66 -13.25 -9.87 6.27
CA ARG A 66 -13.33 -9.84 7.74
C ARG A 66 -14.02 -8.53 8.16
N GLY A 67 -14.94 -8.61 9.12
CA GLY A 67 -15.61 -7.43 9.65
C GLY A 67 -16.57 -6.73 8.66
N ILE A 68 -16.84 -7.32 7.49
CA ILE A 68 -17.69 -6.73 6.44
C ILE A 68 -18.67 -7.78 5.93
N ALA A 69 -19.97 -7.47 5.92
CA ALA A 69 -21.02 -8.31 5.35
C ALA A 69 -21.23 -7.98 3.88
N LEU A 70 -21.25 -9.02 3.06
CA LEU A 70 -21.64 -8.94 1.66
C LEU A 70 -22.94 -9.70 1.48
N GLU A 71 -23.96 -9.02 0.98
CA GLU A 71 -25.30 -9.55 0.76
C GLU A 71 -25.66 -9.27 -0.70
N THR A 72 -26.08 -10.30 -1.44
CA THR A 72 -26.51 -10.19 -2.84
C THR A 72 -27.97 -10.53 -2.94
N GLU A 73 -28.75 -9.68 -3.59
CA GLU A 73 -30.18 -9.91 -3.85
C GLU A 73 -30.42 -9.69 -5.34
N ALA A 74 -30.97 -10.70 -6.01
CA ALA A 74 -31.34 -10.61 -7.41
C ALA A 74 -32.76 -11.13 -7.57
N ASP A 75 -33.64 -10.30 -8.10
CA ASP A 75 -34.99 -10.68 -8.56
C ASP A 75 -35.12 -10.45 -10.08
N ALA A 76 -36.33 -10.58 -10.62
CA ALA A 76 -36.56 -10.44 -12.06
C ALA A 76 -36.29 -9.03 -12.59
N ASP A 77 -36.34 -8.01 -11.73
CA ASP A 77 -36.33 -6.59 -12.10
C ASP A 77 -35.10 -5.84 -11.53
N THR A 78 -34.41 -6.40 -10.54
CA THR A 78 -33.31 -5.76 -9.81
C THR A 78 -32.20 -6.75 -9.45
N SER A 79 -30.96 -6.26 -9.51
CA SER A 79 -29.77 -6.97 -9.04
C SER A 79 -28.94 -6.03 -8.20
N GLU A 80 -28.84 -6.36 -6.91
CA GLU A 80 -28.23 -5.52 -5.89
C GLU A 80 -27.13 -6.26 -5.13
N VAL A 81 -26.07 -5.52 -4.82
CA VAL A 81 -25.02 -5.94 -3.90
C VAL A 81 -24.96 -4.93 -2.76
N ARG A 82 -25.05 -5.43 -1.54
CA ARG A 82 -25.00 -4.63 -0.31
C ARG A 82 -23.76 -5.01 0.48
N ILE A 83 -23.03 -3.99 0.89
CA ILE A 83 -21.80 -4.13 1.67
C ILE A 83 -22.00 -3.39 2.99
N PHE A 84 -21.94 -4.07 4.14
CA PHE A 84 -22.13 -3.46 5.46
C PHE A 84 -20.95 -3.70 6.39
N LEU A 85 -20.61 -2.71 7.19
CA LEU A 85 -19.66 -2.87 8.29
C LEU A 85 -20.27 -3.73 9.41
N ARG A 86 -19.53 -4.76 9.86
CA ARG A 86 -19.89 -5.57 11.04
C ARG A 86 -19.16 -5.15 12.29
N THR A 87 -17.88 -4.80 12.18
CA THR A 87 -17.03 -4.43 13.32
C THR A 87 -16.77 -2.92 13.31
N ALA A 88 -17.14 -2.20 14.37
CA ALA A 88 -16.95 -0.75 14.42
C ALA A 88 -15.47 -0.31 14.34
N GLU A 89 -14.55 -1.16 14.77
CA GLU A 89 -13.09 -0.92 14.71
C GLU A 89 -12.56 -0.85 13.27
N ASP A 90 -13.17 -1.61 12.34
CA ASP A 90 -12.77 -1.67 10.94
C ASP A 90 -13.33 -0.50 10.10
N ARG A 91 -13.94 0.50 10.75
CA ARG A 91 -14.70 1.55 10.09
C ARG A 91 -13.90 2.36 9.06
N GLU A 92 -12.66 2.73 9.40
CA GLU A 92 -11.80 3.52 8.50
C GLU A 92 -11.34 2.70 7.29
N VAL A 93 -10.98 1.42 7.53
CA VAL A 93 -10.61 0.46 6.50
C VAL A 93 -11.80 0.23 5.56
N PHE A 94 -13.00 0.08 6.12
CA PHE A 94 -14.22 -0.08 5.35
C PHE A 94 -14.57 1.13 4.49
N LEU A 95 -14.44 2.35 5.03
CA LEU A 95 -14.64 3.57 4.23
C LEU A 95 -13.63 3.65 3.08
N THR A 96 -12.38 3.25 3.32
CA THR A 96 -11.34 3.19 2.30
C THR A 96 -11.71 2.19 1.21
N LEU A 97 -12.10 0.96 1.57
CA LEU A 97 -12.63 -0.04 0.64
C LEU A 97 -13.80 0.53 -0.19
N CYS A 98 -14.77 1.19 0.45
CA CYS A 98 -15.93 1.71 -0.27
C CYS A 98 -15.52 2.77 -1.30
N ARG A 99 -14.67 3.72 -0.91
CA ARG A 99 -14.15 4.76 -1.80
C ARG A 99 -13.35 4.17 -2.95
N ASP A 100 -12.54 3.16 -2.67
CA ASP A 100 -11.76 2.41 -3.65
C ASP A 100 -12.67 1.73 -4.68
N VAL A 101 -13.65 0.96 -4.22
CA VAL A 101 -14.65 0.30 -5.07
C VAL A 101 -15.36 1.32 -5.96
N ILE A 102 -15.85 2.42 -5.39
CA ILE A 102 -16.54 3.50 -6.12
C ILE A 102 -15.62 4.12 -7.18
N HIS A 103 -14.39 4.49 -6.80
CA HIS A 103 -13.46 5.19 -7.68
C HIS A 103 -13.10 4.34 -8.90
N TYR A 104 -12.80 3.06 -8.69
CA TYR A 104 -12.39 2.20 -9.78
C TYR A 104 -13.55 1.78 -10.66
N SER A 105 -14.72 1.51 -10.07
CA SER A 105 -15.90 1.19 -10.87
C SER A 105 -16.36 2.38 -11.71
N SER A 106 -16.11 3.62 -11.27
CA SER A 106 -16.51 4.83 -12.01
C SER A 106 -15.69 5.07 -13.28
N GLN A 107 -14.50 4.45 -13.39
CA GLN A 107 -13.66 4.54 -14.57
C GLN A 107 -14.13 3.61 -15.69
N GLU A 108 -15.05 2.69 -15.41
CA GLU A 108 -15.47 1.67 -16.36
C GLU A 108 -16.70 2.13 -17.15
N PRO A 109 -16.70 2.00 -18.49
CA PRO A 109 -17.73 2.58 -19.35
C PRO A 109 -19.05 1.80 -19.38
N THR A 110 -19.11 0.62 -18.78
CA THR A 110 -20.30 -0.25 -18.83
C THR A 110 -20.59 -0.87 -17.46
N ALA A 111 -21.88 -1.12 -17.17
CA ALA A 111 -22.31 -1.76 -15.94
C ALA A 111 -21.62 -3.13 -15.69
N ALA A 112 -21.40 -3.91 -16.75
CA ALA A 112 -20.72 -5.19 -16.67
C ALA A 112 -19.23 -5.04 -16.30
N ALA A 113 -18.51 -4.10 -16.92
CA ALA A 113 -17.12 -3.82 -16.59
C ALA A 113 -16.98 -3.24 -15.17
N ALA A 114 -17.85 -2.29 -14.80
CA ALA A 114 -17.93 -1.73 -13.46
C ALA A 114 -18.20 -2.82 -12.42
N THR A 115 -19.15 -3.72 -12.67
CA THR A 115 -19.44 -4.88 -11.80
C THR A 115 -18.20 -5.75 -11.59
N ARG A 116 -17.52 -6.16 -12.68
CA ARG A 116 -16.29 -6.96 -12.55
C ARG A 116 -15.22 -6.21 -11.77
N ARG A 117 -15.08 -4.90 -11.99
CA ARG A 117 -14.11 -4.05 -11.28
C ARG A 117 -14.41 -4.00 -9.79
N VAL A 118 -15.67 -3.80 -9.40
CA VAL A 118 -16.13 -3.84 -8.00
C VAL A 118 -15.70 -5.15 -7.33
N PHE A 119 -16.03 -6.30 -7.93
CA PHE A 119 -15.71 -7.60 -7.34
C PHE A 119 -14.22 -7.89 -7.31
N ARG A 120 -13.48 -7.48 -8.34
CA ARG A 120 -12.02 -7.58 -8.35
C ARG A 120 -11.41 -6.76 -7.21
N ARG A 121 -11.89 -5.53 -6.96
CA ARG A 121 -11.45 -4.71 -5.83
C ARG A 121 -11.83 -5.33 -4.49
N MET A 122 -13.04 -5.88 -4.34
CA MET A 122 -13.41 -6.55 -3.08
C MET A 122 -12.59 -7.82 -2.81
N ASP A 123 -12.31 -8.62 -3.82
CA ASP A 123 -11.43 -9.80 -3.68
C ASP A 123 -9.99 -9.41 -3.38
N HIS A 124 -9.54 -8.32 -4.01
CA HIS A 124 -8.28 -7.66 -3.69
C HIS A 124 -8.21 -7.34 -2.18
N TRP A 125 -9.17 -6.59 -1.66
CA TRP A 125 -9.26 -6.26 -0.23
C TRP A 125 -9.44 -7.48 0.67
N HIS A 126 -10.07 -8.55 0.20
CA HIS A 126 -10.20 -9.78 0.97
C HIS A 126 -8.84 -10.43 1.20
N SER A 127 -8.05 -10.59 0.14
CA SER A 127 -6.66 -11.06 0.24
C SER A 127 -5.85 -10.18 1.19
N LEU A 128 -6.04 -8.86 1.13
CA LEU A 128 -5.33 -7.91 1.98
C LEU A 128 -5.73 -7.98 3.46
N MET A 129 -7.02 -7.95 3.78
CA MET A 129 -7.49 -8.02 5.17
C MET A 129 -7.23 -9.38 5.82
N SER A 130 -7.07 -10.44 5.03
CA SER A 130 -6.65 -11.75 5.53
C SER A 130 -5.18 -11.79 5.96
N LYS A 131 -4.35 -10.88 5.42
CA LYS A 131 -2.89 -10.82 5.64
C LYS A 131 -2.45 -9.62 6.48
N ALA A 132 -3.19 -8.52 6.45
CA ALA A 132 -2.85 -7.27 7.13
C ALA A 132 -3.09 -7.38 8.65
N ARG A 133 -2.07 -7.02 9.42
CA ARG A 133 -2.21 -6.68 10.85
C ARG A 133 -3.23 -5.55 10.98
N THR A 134 -4.30 -5.75 11.74
CA THR A 134 -5.34 -4.74 12.01
C THR A 134 -4.84 -3.56 12.88
N SER A 135 -3.53 -3.42 13.07
CA SER A 135 -2.88 -2.38 13.86
C SER A 135 -2.20 -1.36 12.95
N ILE A 136 -2.27 -0.09 13.35
CA ILE A 136 -1.47 1.00 12.76
C ILE A 136 0.00 0.57 12.75
N MET A 137 0.70 0.80 11.63
CA MET A 137 2.14 0.52 11.50
C MET A 137 2.93 1.25 12.58
N GLU A 138 3.89 0.56 13.17
CA GLU A 138 4.82 1.18 14.12
C GLU A 138 5.78 2.13 13.40
N GLY A 139 6.35 3.09 14.13
CA GLY A 139 7.23 4.10 13.53
C GLY A 139 8.45 3.52 12.77
N HIS A 140 8.91 2.31 13.12
CA HIS A 140 9.97 1.64 12.38
C HIS A 140 9.48 1.03 11.05
N GLU A 141 8.25 0.48 11.02
CA GLU A 141 7.59 -0.02 9.81
C GLU A 141 7.29 1.15 8.85
N ILE A 142 6.81 2.27 9.39
CA ILE A 142 6.58 3.51 8.62
C ILE A 142 7.87 3.98 7.95
N ARG A 143 8.97 4.11 8.72
CA ARG A 143 10.26 4.52 8.15
C ARG A 143 10.78 3.54 7.10
N GLY A 144 10.70 2.25 7.37
CA GLY A 144 11.10 1.21 6.41
C GLY A 144 10.37 1.37 5.07
N LEU A 145 9.04 1.43 5.12
CA LEU A 145 8.22 1.61 3.91
C LEU A 145 8.50 2.95 3.22
N MET A 146 8.69 4.04 3.97
CA MET A 146 9.07 5.33 3.37
C MET A 146 10.40 5.26 2.63
N GLY A 147 11.38 4.50 3.14
CA GLY A 147 12.65 4.26 2.46
C GLY A 147 12.46 3.49 1.15
N GLU A 148 11.68 2.41 1.18
CA GLU A 148 11.33 1.64 -0.02
C GLU A 148 10.62 2.52 -1.06
N LEU A 149 9.61 3.29 -0.65
CA LEU A 149 8.84 4.14 -1.56
C LEU A 149 9.64 5.31 -2.14
N HIS A 150 10.60 5.85 -1.37
CA HIS A 150 11.56 6.84 -1.89
C HIS A 150 12.42 6.24 -3.01
N VAL A 151 12.93 5.01 -2.82
CA VAL A 151 13.70 4.29 -3.84
C VAL A 151 12.83 3.98 -5.06
N LEU A 152 11.58 3.57 -4.86
CA LEU A 152 10.61 3.34 -5.93
C LEU A 152 10.34 4.62 -6.73
N GLU A 153 10.10 5.77 -6.08
CA GLU A 153 9.89 7.08 -6.73
C GLU A 153 11.07 7.43 -7.65
N ARG A 154 12.30 7.20 -7.18
CA ARG A 154 13.53 7.42 -7.95
C ARG A 154 13.72 6.46 -9.12
N LEU A 155 13.39 5.18 -8.94
CA LEU A 155 13.42 4.19 -10.02
C LEU A 155 12.37 4.51 -11.08
N ILE A 156 11.16 4.91 -10.69
CA ILE A 156 10.12 5.35 -11.62
C ILE A 156 10.60 6.56 -12.43
N ALA A 157 11.23 7.53 -11.78
CA ALA A 157 11.77 8.72 -12.46
C ALA A 157 12.88 8.39 -13.47
N SER A 158 13.66 7.33 -13.22
CA SER A 158 14.83 6.98 -14.05
C SER A 158 14.51 5.94 -15.13
N LEU A 159 13.64 4.97 -14.84
CA LEU A 159 13.39 3.77 -15.66
C LEU A 159 11.94 3.64 -16.15
N GLY A 160 11.05 4.52 -15.68
CA GLY A 160 9.62 4.44 -15.91
C GLY A 160 8.92 3.45 -14.97
N ILE A 161 7.62 3.69 -14.74
CA ILE A 161 6.83 2.87 -13.81
C ILE A 161 6.66 1.42 -14.25
N GLU A 162 6.55 1.18 -15.56
CA GLU A 162 6.44 -0.16 -16.15
C GLU A 162 7.65 -1.05 -15.80
N THR A 163 8.82 -0.44 -15.57
CA THR A 163 10.06 -1.15 -15.17
C THR A 163 10.21 -1.18 -13.66
N ALA A 164 9.98 -0.04 -13.00
CA ALA A 164 10.29 0.15 -11.59
C ALA A 164 9.32 -0.59 -10.65
N LEU A 165 8.02 -0.62 -10.98
CA LEU A 165 7.02 -1.22 -10.10
C LEU A 165 7.15 -2.75 -10.03
N PRO A 166 7.35 -3.50 -11.13
CA PRO A 166 7.63 -4.93 -11.06
C PRO A 166 8.95 -5.27 -10.37
N ALA A 167 9.92 -4.35 -10.34
CA ALA A 167 11.18 -4.54 -9.66
C ALA A 167 11.07 -4.42 -8.14
N TRP A 168 10.01 -3.81 -7.60
CA TRP A 168 9.76 -3.75 -6.16
C TRP A 168 9.12 -5.06 -5.69
N VAL A 169 9.96 -5.98 -5.22
CA VAL A 169 9.57 -7.37 -4.88
C VAL A 169 9.29 -7.58 -3.39
N ALA A 170 9.66 -6.62 -2.54
CA ALA A 170 9.35 -6.60 -1.10
C ALA A 170 7.87 -6.91 -0.78
N PRO A 171 6.88 -6.39 -1.53
CA PRO A 171 5.46 -6.70 -1.30
C PRO A 171 5.11 -8.18 -1.41
N ASP A 172 5.89 -8.96 -2.15
CA ASP A 172 5.68 -10.40 -2.36
C ASP A 172 6.50 -11.27 -1.38
N GLU A 173 6.90 -10.69 -0.25
CA GLU A 173 7.67 -11.36 0.83
C GLU A 173 9.03 -11.90 0.38
N HIS A 174 9.58 -11.33 -0.70
CA HIS A 174 10.96 -11.58 -1.07
C HIS A 174 11.90 -11.11 0.04
N PRO A 175 13.07 -11.79 0.23
CA PRO A 175 14.01 -11.37 1.24
C PRO A 175 14.62 -9.98 1.01
N GLN A 176 14.67 -9.54 -0.25
CA GLN A 176 15.17 -8.24 -0.66
C GLN A 176 14.06 -7.32 -1.11
N ASP A 177 14.33 -6.01 -1.09
CA ASP A 177 13.33 -5.02 -1.42
C ASP A 177 13.12 -4.86 -2.93
N PHE A 178 14.21 -4.82 -3.72
CA PHE A 178 14.14 -4.66 -5.17
C PHE A 178 14.98 -5.69 -5.94
N ALA A 179 14.44 -6.17 -7.05
CA ALA A 179 15.12 -7.02 -8.03
C ALA A 179 15.02 -6.39 -9.42
N LEU A 180 16.09 -5.73 -9.86
CA LEU A 180 16.24 -5.19 -11.21
C LEU A 180 16.85 -6.26 -12.13
N ALA A 181 16.88 -5.99 -13.43
CA ALA A 181 17.38 -6.94 -14.43
C ALA A 181 18.86 -7.32 -14.21
N ASP A 182 19.67 -6.41 -13.69
CA ASP A 182 21.13 -6.53 -13.56
C ASP A 182 21.62 -6.43 -12.10
N LYS A 183 20.76 -6.11 -11.13
CA LYS A 183 21.13 -6.00 -9.70
C LYS A 183 19.96 -6.22 -8.73
N ILE A 184 20.28 -6.56 -7.49
CA ILE A 184 19.36 -6.62 -6.35
C ILE A 184 19.69 -5.47 -5.40
N VAL A 185 18.67 -4.89 -4.77
CA VAL A 185 18.84 -3.81 -3.79
C VAL A 185 18.08 -4.14 -2.52
N GLU A 186 18.80 -4.12 -1.41
CA GLU A 186 18.24 -4.14 -0.06
C GLU A 186 18.25 -2.72 0.49
N VAL A 187 17.10 -2.21 0.91
CA VAL A 187 16.93 -0.86 1.43
C VAL A 187 16.88 -0.89 2.96
N LYS A 188 17.62 0.04 3.57
CA LYS A 188 17.56 0.28 5.01
C LYS A 188 17.40 1.76 5.28
N THR A 189 16.57 2.09 6.25
CA THR A 189 16.45 3.46 6.72
C THR A 189 17.15 3.66 8.05
N ARG A 190 17.79 4.80 8.23
CA ARG A 190 18.30 5.26 9.53
C ARG A 190 17.86 6.69 9.83
N SER A 191 17.79 7.03 11.11
CA SER A 191 17.49 8.41 11.52
C SER A 191 18.77 9.24 11.62
N ALA A 192 18.83 10.46 11.07
CA ALA A 192 20.00 11.32 11.32
C ALA A 192 20.08 11.66 12.82
N GLY A 193 21.26 11.48 13.40
CA GLY A 193 21.50 11.56 14.84
C GLY A 193 21.38 10.24 15.60
N SER A 194 20.91 9.16 14.96
CA SER A 194 21.08 7.80 15.50
C SER A 194 22.50 7.29 15.25
N LYS A 195 22.87 6.19 15.93
CA LYS A 195 24.13 5.48 15.68
C LYS A 195 24.31 5.21 14.17
N HIS A 196 25.55 5.18 13.72
CA HIS A 196 25.89 4.90 12.31
C HIS A 196 25.78 3.40 12.04
N GLU A 197 24.61 2.83 12.27
CA GLU A 197 24.36 1.39 12.27
C GLU A 197 23.09 1.06 11.49
N VAL A 198 23.05 -0.14 10.89
CA VAL A 198 21.84 -0.70 10.28
C VAL A 198 21.62 -2.13 10.75
N GLN A 199 20.35 -2.48 11.00
CA GLN A 199 19.98 -3.83 11.37
C GLN A 199 19.64 -4.66 10.12
N ILE A 200 20.21 -5.86 10.06
CA ILE A 200 19.83 -6.92 9.14
C ILE A 200 18.97 -7.91 9.93
N SER A 201 17.72 -8.08 9.49
CA SER A 201 16.67 -8.80 10.21
C SER A 201 16.54 -10.27 9.80
N SER A 202 17.26 -10.72 8.77
CA SER A 202 17.33 -12.14 8.39
C SER A 202 18.66 -12.51 7.72
N LEU A 203 18.93 -13.83 7.65
CA LEU A 203 20.07 -14.38 6.91
C LEU A 203 19.96 -14.21 5.38
N HIS A 204 18.75 -13.91 4.88
CA HIS A 204 18.45 -13.92 3.46
C HIS A 204 18.57 -12.53 2.81
N GLN A 205 18.42 -11.45 3.58
CA GLN A 205 18.46 -10.07 3.06
C GLN A 205 19.76 -9.75 2.32
N LEU A 206 20.90 -10.15 2.89
CA LEU A 206 22.21 -9.91 2.31
C LEU A 206 22.79 -11.12 1.56
N ASP A 207 21.94 -12.06 1.17
CA ASP A 207 22.32 -13.30 0.50
C ASP A 207 21.74 -13.33 -0.93
N SER A 208 22.60 -13.17 -1.93
CA SER A 208 22.26 -13.22 -3.35
C SER A 208 23.28 -14.09 -4.08
N ALA A 209 22.80 -15.05 -4.88
CA ALA A 209 23.64 -15.98 -5.63
C ALA A 209 23.72 -15.67 -7.13
N HIS A 210 22.88 -14.75 -7.64
CA HIS A 210 22.60 -14.67 -9.08
C HIS A 210 22.87 -13.30 -9.70
N LEU A 211 22.80 -12.22 -8.90
CA LEU A 211 23.01 -10.86 -9.36
C LEU A 211 23.79 -10.07 -8.30
N PRO A 212 24.56 -9.05 -8.71
CA PRO A 212 25.16 -8.07 -7.80
C PRO A 212 24.12 -7.53 -6.82
N LEU A 213 24.45 -7.52 -5.53
CA LEU A 213 23.59 -7.07 -4.47
C LEU A 213 24.14 -5.77 -3.88
N PHE A 214 23.26 -4.78 -3.69
CA PHE A 214 23.59 -3.52 -3.04
C PHE A 214 22.77 -3.32 -1.78
N LEU A 215 23.41 -2.87 -0.71
CA LEU A 215 22.75 -2.32 0.47
C LEU A 215 22.65 -0.80 0.30
N LEU A 216 21.42 -0.29 0.18
CA LEU A 216 21.14 1.14 0.11
C LEU A 216 20.61 1.65 1.44
N VAL A 217 21.36 2.53 2.08
CA VAL A 217 20.98 3.18 3.32
C VAL A 217 20.42 4.56 3.03
N VAL A 218 19.15 4.78 3.33
CA VAL A 218 18.45 6.07 3.23
C VAL A 218 18.41 6.73 4.60
N GLU A 219 18.94 7.94 4.70
CA GLU A 219 18.90 8.72 5.94
C GLU A 219 17.65 9.60 5.98
N LEU A 220 16.84 9.42 7.02
CA LEU A 220 15.59 10.13 7.27
C LEU A 220 15.71 11.02 8.52
N VAL A 221 15.22 12.25 8.43
CA VAL A 221 15.18 13.20 9.56
C VAL A 221 13.77 13.67 9.78
N HIS A 222 13.33 13.74 11.03
CA HIS A 222 12.02 14.33 11.34
C HIS A 222 11.97 15.78 10.82
N ALA A 223 10.95 16.08 10.03
CA ALA A 223 10.75 17.42 9.51
C ALA A 223 10.21 18.34 10.62
N THR A 224 10.85 19.48 10.82
CA THR A 224 10.44 20.47 11.84
C THR A 224 9.56 21.60 11.28
N ALA A 225 9.57 21.82 9.95
CA ALA A 225 8.65 22.73 9.27
C ALA A 225 8.64 22.47 7.75
N GLY A 226 7.45 22.32 7.15
CA GLY A 226 7.14 22.54 5.72
C GLY A 226 7.73 21.59 4.66
N ASP A 227 8.90 21.03 4.90
CA ASP A 227 9.79 20.53 3.84
C ASP A 227 9.83 18.99 3.77
N GLY A 228 9.19 18.32 4.72
CA GLY A 228 9.13 16.87 4.80
C GLY A 228 7.89 16.27 4.17
N PHE A 229 7.93 14.95 4.00
CA PHE A 229 6.82 14.18 3.46
C PHE A 229 6.35 13.15 4.49
N SER A 230 5.04 12.99 4.63
CA SER A 230 4.43 11.89 5.35
C SER A 230 4.34 10.63 4.47
N LEU A 231 4.11 9.47 5.09
CA LEU A 231 3.88 8.23 4.35
C LEU A 231 2.67 8.36 3.42
N ASN A 232 1.56 8.97 3.88
CA ASN A 232 0.38 9.20 3.04
C ASN A 232 0.72 10.09 1.84
N GLN A 233 1.53 11.14 2.04
CA GLN A 233 1.92 12.04 0.95
C GLN A 233 2.78 11.36 -0.11
N ILE A 234 3.72 10.49 0.29
CA ILE A 234 4.53 9.71 -0.68
C ILE A 234 3.62 8.75 -1.45
N CYS A 235 2.72 8.05 -0.77
CA CYS A 235 1.76 7.16 -1.42
C CYS A 235 0.86 7.90 -2.41
N ASP A 236 0.35 9.08 -2.04
CA ASP A 236 -0.50 9.91 -2.90
C ASP A 236 0.21 10.33 -4.19
N ARG A 237 1.50 10.71 -4.10
CA ARG A 237 2.31 11.05 -5.29
C ARG A 237 2.50 9.84 -6.20
N LEU A 238 2.89 8.69 -5.65
CA LEU A 238 3.11 7.48 -6.42
C LEU A 238 1.82 6.98 -7.08
N LEU A 239 0.68 7.02 -6.37
CA LEU A 239 -0.63 6.68 -6.92
C LEU A 239 -1.04 7.63 -8.04
N ALA A 240 -0.75 8.93 -7.91
CA ALA A 240 -1.00 9.88 -8.99
C ALA A 240 -0.17 9.57 -10.24
N VAL A 241 1.11 9.21 -10.08
CA VAL A 241 1.97 8.78 -11.21
C VAL A 241 1.45 7.49 -11.84
N ALA A 242 1.05 6.50 -11.02
CA ALA A 242 0.51 5.24 -11.50
C ALA A 242 -0.79 5.42 -12.28
N ARG A 243 -1.72 6.24 -11.76
CA ARG A 243 -2.96 6.59 -12.44
C ARG A 243 -2.74 7.29 -13.78
N HIS A 244 -1.77 8.19 -13.85
CA HIS A 244 -1.40 8.86 -15.11
C HIS A 244 -0.84 7.88 -16.14
N SER A 245 -0.17 6.81 -15.69
CA SER A 245 0.34 5.76 -16.57
C SER A 245 -0.77 4.85 -17.07
N SER A 246 -1.50 4.16 -16.18
CA SER A 246 -2.69 3.38 -16.51
C SER A 246 -3.47 2.96 -15.26
N ALA A 247 -4.77 2.67 -15.43
CA ALA A 247 -5.57 2.07 -14.37
C ALA A 247 -5.04 0.70 -13.89
N HIS A 248 -4.27 -0.01 -14.72
CA HIS A 248 -3.62 -1.25 -14.32
C HIS A 248 -2.43 -1.00 -13.38
N GLN A 249 -1.57 -0.03 -13.69
CA GLN A 249 -0.44 0.32 -12.83
C GLN A 249 -0.91 0.86 -11.48
N GLU A 250 -2.01 1.63 -11.46
CA GLU A 250 -2.63 2.06 -10.22
C GLU A 250 -3.07 0.87 -9.35
N ASP A 251 -3.80 -0.10 -9.92
CA ASP A 251 -4.20 -1.33 -9.22
C ASP A 251 -2.99 -2.10 -8.66
N VAL A 252 -1.90 -2.22 -9.44
CA VAL A 252 -0.68 -2.94 -9.02
C VAL A 252 0.02 -2.22 -7.87
N LEU A 253 0.12 -0.89 -7.91
CA LEU A 253 0.76 -0.13 -6.86
C LEU A 253 -0.05 -0.17 -5.56
N GLU A 254 -1.37 -0.01 -5.63
CA GLU A 254 -2.23 -0.15 -4.45
C GLU A 254 -2.11 -1.54 -3.83
N THR A 255 -2.11 -2.57 -4.68
CA THR A 255 -1.85 -3.96 -4.26
C THR A 255 -0.55 -4.07 -3.47
N ALA A 256 0.52 -3.52 -4.02
CA ALA A 256 1.85 -3.59 -3.43
C ALA A 256 1.91 -2.85 -2.08
N LEU A 257 1.38 -1.62 -2.02
CA LEU A 257 1.29 -0.83 -0.79
C LEU A 257 0.52 -1.58 0.31
N LEU A 258 -0.61 -2.16 -0.05
CA LEU A 258 -1.46 -2.89 0.88
C LEU A 258 -0.78 -4.18 1.38
N LYS A 259 -0.07 -4.91 0.52
CA LYS A 259 0.76 -6.07 0.93
C LYS A 259 1.89 -5.69 1.88
N ARG A 260 2.44 -4.49 1.76
CA ARG A 260 3.41 -3.92 2.73
C ARG A 260 2.77 -3.43 4.03
N GLY A 261 1.45 -3.55 4.18
CA GLY A 261 0.72 -3.17 5.38
C GLY A 261 0.25 -1.71 5.39
N TYR A 262 0.44 -0.95 4.30
CA TYR A 262 -0.08 0.41 4.22
C TYR A 262 -1.58 0.42 3.94
N VAL A 263 -2.34 0.90 4.92
CA VAL A 263 -3.74 1.33 4.74
C VAL A 263 -3.82 2.77 5.19
N ARG A 264 -4.35 3.66 4.35
CA ARG A 264 -4.42 5.10 4.65
C ARG A 264 -5.00 5.32 6.04
N HIS A 265 -4.23 5.99 6.90
CA HIS A 265 -4.65 6.33 8.25
C HIS A 265 -4.08 7.70 8.63
N LYS A 266 -4.85 8.51 9.36
CA LYS A 266 -4.47 9.90 9.71
C LYS A 266 -3.19 9.98 10.55
N ALA A 267 -2.93 8.98 11.40
CA ALA A 267 -1.73 8.95 12.24
C ALA A 267 -0.44 8.91 11.41
N TYR A 268 -0.49 8.45 10.16
CA TYR A 268 0.68 8.46 9.28
C TYR A 268 1.06 9.87 8.82
N ASP A 269 0.16 10.85 8.93
CA ASP A 269 0.46 12.26 8.67
C ASP A 269 1.18 12.95 9.83
N GLU A 270 1.19 12.35 11.02
CA GLU A 270 1.92 12.88 12.18
C GLU A 270 3.44 12.67 12.04
N TYR A 271 3.85 11.71 11.20
CA TYR A 271 5.24 11.38 10.93
C TYR A 271 5.68 11.96 9.59
N SER A 272 6.32 13.14 9.62
CA SER A 272 6.92 13.76 8.45
C SER A 272 8.44 13.66 8.48
N TYR A 273 9.04 13.26 7.36
CA TYR A 273 10.48 13.07 7.23
C TYR A 273 11.06 13.77 6.00
N VAL A 274 12.33 14.17 6.11
CA VAL A 274 13.18 14.65 5.03
C VAL A 274 14.25 13.60 4.76
N VAL A 275 14.50 13.28 3.49
CA VAL A 275 15.66 12.47 3.09
C VAL A 275 16.88 13.38 3.04
N THR A 276 17.88 13.11 3.90
CA THR A 276 19.09 13.96 4.00
C THR A 276 20.32 13.33 3.36
N GLY A 277 20.27 12.04 3.03
CA GLY A 277 21.39 11.34 2.46
C GLY A 277 21.05 9.93 2.02
N GLU A 278 21.89 9.41 1.13
CA GLU A 278 21.84 8.05 0.66
C GLU A 278 23.27 7.52 0.56
N GLN A 279 23.48 6.29 1.03
CA GLN A 279 24.76 5.61 0.96
C GLN A 279 24.53 4.21 0.42
N ALA A 280 25.15 3.89 -0.70
CA ALA A 280 25.10 2.56 -1.29
C ALA A 280 26.39 1.79 -0.98
N TYR A 281 26.26 0.49 -0.72
CA TYR A 281 27.37 -0.41 -0.50
C TYR A 281 27.21 -1.66 -1.36
N GLU A 282 28.27 -2.07 -2.06
CA GLU A 282 28.29 -3.33 -2.80
C GLU A 282 28.50 -4.51 -1.84
N VAL A 283 27.57 -5.46 -1.86
CA VAL A 283 27.59 -6.66 -1.01
C VAL A 283 28.31 -7.78 -1.77
N ASN A 284 29.62 -7.66 -1.86
CA ASN A 284 30.49 -8.68 -2.47
C ASN A 284 30.93 -9.75 -1.45
N GLU A 285 31.79 -10.69 -1.86
CA GLU A 285 32.25 -11.80 -1.00
C GLU A 285 33.06 -11.36 0.24
N LEU A 286 33.67 -10.17 0.22
CA LEU A 286 34.40 -9.62 1.36
C LEU A 286 33.51 -8.76 2.26
N PHE A 287 32.27 -8.47 1.85
CA PHE A 287 31.35 -7.65 2.63
C PHE A 287 31.00 -8.36 3.95
N PRO A 288 30.98 -7.65 5.10
CA PRO A 288 30.62 -8.25 6.38
C PRO A 288 29.13 -8.62 6.39
N ARG A 289 28.84 -9.91 6.19
CA ARG A 289 27.48 -10.47 6.24
C ARG A 289 27.47 -11.84 6.90
N ILE A 290 26.32 -12.21 7.44
CA ILE A 290 26.05 -13.59 7.86
C ILE A 290 25.15 -14.20 6.79
N SER A 291 25.75 -14.89 5.82
CA SER A 291 25.00 -15.59 4.76
C SER A 291 24.57 -16.98 5.20
N ARG A 292 23.61 -17.59 4.48
CA ARG A 292 23.11 -18.92 4.83
C ARG A 292 24.20 -19.99 4.85
N ALA A 293 25.21 -19.84 3.98
CA ALA A 293 26.35 -20.74 3.85
C ALA A 293 27.31 -20.71 5.06
N LEU A 294 27.33 -19.62 5.84
CA LEU A 294 28.23 -19.45 6.98
C LEU A 294 27.68 -19.97 8.31
N VAL A 295 26.41 -20.37 8.35
CA VAL A 295 25.71 -20.80 9.57
C VAL A 295 25.31 -22.26 9.50
N ALA A 296 25.38 -22.95 10.63
CA ALA A 296 25.01 -24.37 10.73
C ALA A 296 23.59 -24.64 10.19
N PRO A 297 23.33 -25.79 9.53
CA PRO A 297 22.03 -26.05 8.92
C PRO A 297 20.83 -25.94 9.87
N ALA A 298 21.02 -26.24 11.16
CA ALA A 298 19.98 -26.15 12.18
C ALA A 298 19.60 -24.71 12.59
N ILE A 299 20.41 -23.71 12.23
CA ILE A 299 20.10 -22.29 12.49
C ILE A 299 19.21 -21.80 11.34
N THR A 300 17.96 -21.46 11.66
CA THR A 300 16.95 -21.03 10.69
C THR A 300 16.89 -19.52 10.50
N GLY A 301 17.49 -18.73 11.40
CA GLY A 301 17.50 -17.28 11.30
C GLY A 301 18.50 -16.62 12.24
N ALA A 302 18.94 -15.42 11.86
CA ALA A 302 19.77 -14.55 12.67
C ALA A 302 19.39 -13.09 12.41
N ARG A 303 19.64 -12.24 13.40
CA ARG A 303 19.58 -10.78 13.27
C ARG A 303 20.91 -10.22 13.75
N TYR A 304 21.45 -9.27 13.01
CA TYR A 304 22.71 -8.64 13.33
C TYR A 304 22.71 -7.18 12.91
N THR A 305 23.66 -6.42 13.44
CA THR A 305 23.80 -5.00 13.17
C THR A 305 25.16 -4.75 12.54
N LEU A 306 25.19 -3.92 11.51
CA LEU A 306 26.41 -3.48 10.84
C LEU A 306 26.72 -2.04 11.24
N ASP A 307 27.98 -1.77 11.58
CA ASP A 307 28.51 -0.41 11.74
C ASP A 307 28.91 0.14 10.38
N LEU A 308 28.15 1.13 9.90
CA LEU A 308 28.34 1.78 8.60
C LEU A 308 29.69 2.49 8.50
N CYS A 309 30.28 2.92 9.63
CA CYS A 309 31.61 3.55 9.64
C CYS A 309 32.70 2.59 9.17
N GLN A 310 32.48 1.27 9.32
CA GLN A 310 33.43 0.23 8.89
C GLN A 310 33.21 -0.24 7.45
N LEU A 311 32.19 0.28 6.75
CA LEU A 311 31.82 -0.18 5.41
C LEU A 311 32.38 0.68 4.27
N GLY A 312 33.23 1.67 4.56
CA GLY A 312 33.73 2.63 3.57
C GLY A 312 34.41 1.99 2.35
N GLY A 313 35.09 0.85 2.53
CA GLY A 313 35.74 0.11 1.42
C GLY A 313 34.76 -0.55 0.44
N PHE A 314 33.47 -0.62 0.78
CA PHE A 314 32.40 -1.19 -0.05
C PHE A 314 31.50 -0.13 -0.66
N ALA A 315 31.78 1.17 -0.42
CA ALA A 315 30.93 2.25 -0.88
C ALA A 315 30.85 2.29 -2.41
N ALA A 316 29.64 2.40 -2.94
CA ALA A 316 29.35 2.56 -4.35
C ALA A 316 28.57 3.86 -4.59
N PRO A 317 28.67 4.49 -5.78
CA PRO A 317 27.81 5.60 -6.13
C PRO A 317 26.34 5.17 -6.10
N SER A 318 25.49 5.84 -5.30
CA SER A 318 24.07 5.50 -5.22
C SER A 318 23.35 5.68 -6.56
N SER A 319 23.86 6.53 -7.45
CA SER A 319 23.35 6.70 -8.82
C SER A 319 23.34 5.40 -9.63
N PHE A 320 24.24 4.45 -9.36
CA PHE A 320 24.29 3.17 -10.07
C PHE A 320 23.08 2.29 -9.81
N ILE A 321 22.39 2.48 -8.69
CA ILE A 321 21.17 1.75 -8.36
C ILE A 321 20.03 2.12 -9.30
N PHE A 322 20.00 3.38 -9.76
CA PHE A 322 18.87 3.94 -10.52
C PHE A 322 19.08 3.90 -12.03
N GLN A 323 20.08 3.14 -12.52
CA GLN A 323 20.44 3.01 -13.93
C GLN A 323 20.48 1.52 -14.30
N ILE A 324 20.03 1.22 -15.53
CA ILE A 324 20.14 -0.08 -16.20
C ILE A 324 20.91 0.14 -17.51
#